data_AF-A0A950IZE5-F1
#
_entry.id   AF-A0A950IZE5-F1
#
_cell.length_a   1.000
_cell.length_b   1.000
_cell.length_c   1.000
_cell.angle_alpha   90.00
_cell.angle_beta   90.00
_cell.angle_gamma   90.00
#
_symmetry.space_group_name_H-M   'P 1'
#
loop_
_entity.id
_entity.type
_entity.pdbx_description
1 polymer ?
#
loop_
_entity_poly.entity_id
_entity_poly.type
_entity_poly.pdbx_seq_one_letter_code
_entity_poly.pdbx_strand_id
1 'polypeptide(L)'
;MIVRAGILYDGTLEPPKCNVDIVINDGRIEEIRTASGTCEHEAACVTPGLVNAHVHLEMSGEPDAMSLVQTTTPNQRLLRAVENARKSIKAGVTTIRDVGSSNCIAPDVHDAIEEGRIP
;
A
#
# COMPACT_ATOMS: atom_id res chain seq x y z
N MET A 1 -6.71 3.50 18.32
CA MET A 1 -7.50 2.59 17.46
C MET A 1 -7.14 1.16 17.82
N ILE A 2 -8.11 0.28 18.00
CA ILE A 2 -7.92 -1.15 18.24
C ILE A 2 -8.56 -1.92 17.09
N VAL A 3 -7.74 -2.75 16.43
CA VAL A 3 -8.20 -3.67 15.39
C VAL A 3 -8.12 -5.09 15.93
N ARG A 4 -9.25 -5.79 16.00
CA ARG A 4 -9.29 -7.20 16.36
C ARG A 4 -9.06 -8.08 15.14
N ALA A 5 -8.04 -8.92 15.23
CA ALA A 5 -7.70 -9.90 14.20
C ALA A 5 -8.12 -11.30 14.67
N GLY A 6 -8.98 -11.96 13.91
CA GLY A 6 -9.29 -13.38 14.11
C GLY A 6 -8.03 -14.24 13.99
N ILE A 7 -7.23 -13.96 12.96
CA ILE A 7 -5.88 -14.52 12.75
C ILE A 7 -4.96 -13.37 12.35
N LEU A 8 -3.78 -13.30 12.99
CA LEU A 8 -2.71 -12.38 12.64
C LEU A 8 -1.50 -13.16 12.15
N TYR A 9 -1.12 -12.94 10.89
CA TYR A 9 0.22 -13.25 10.39
C TYR A 9 1.07 -12.01 10.58
N ASP A 10 2.17 -12.06 11.35
CA ASP A 10 2.98 -10.87 11.68
C ASP A 10 4.27 -10.74 10.84
N GLY A 11 4.51 -11.69 9.94
CA GLY A 11 5.68 -11.70 9.05
C GLY A 11 6.96 -12.26 9.69
N THR A 12 6.92 -12.76 10.93
CA THR A 12 8.12 -13.25 11.66
C THR A 12 8.40 -14.75 11.50
N LEU A 13 7.74 -15.44 10.55
CA LEU A 13 7.76 -16.91 10.38
C LEU A 13 7.23 -17.72 11.57
N GLU A 14 6.97 -17.09 12.71
CA GLU A 14 6.27 -17.69 13.84
C GLU A 14 4.85 -18.12 13.45
N PRO A 15 4.27 -19.12 14.16
CA PRO A 15 2.88 -19.50 13.95
C PRO A 15 1.93 -18.30 14.08
N PRO A 16 0.87 -18.22 13.26
CA PRO A 16 -0.06 -17.10 13.32
C PRO A 16 -0.76 -17.04 14.67
N LYS A 17 -0.98 -15.81 15.16
CA LYS A 17 -1.63 -15.55 16.44
C LYS A 17 -3.14 -15.50 16.22
N CYS A 18 -3.90 -16.16 17.07
CA CYS A 18 -5.36 -16.17 16.97
C CYS A 18 -5.99 -15.22 18.00
N ASN A 19 -7.04 -14.53 17.58
CA ASN A 19 -7.88 -13.68 18.42
C ASN A 19 -7.07 -12.66 19.25
N VAL A 20 -6.41 -11.75 18.55
CA VAL A 20 -5.57 -10.68 19.13
C VAL A 20 -6.14 -9.31 18.82
N ASP A 21 -5.91 -8.37 19.73
CA ASP A 21 -6.14 -6.94 19.52
C ASP A 21 -4.82 -6.27 19.15
N ILE A 22 -4.82 -5.55 18.02
CA ILE A 22 -3.71 -4.72 17.54
C ILE A 22 -4.01 -3.28 17.94
N VAL A 23 -3.23 -2.75 18.87
CA VAL A 23 -3.39 -1.39 19.40
C VAL A 23 -2.53 -0.44 18.59
N ILE A 24 -3.18 0.54 17.97
CA ILE A 24 -2.55 1.50 17.06
C ILE A 24 -2.74 2.91 17.62
N ASN A 25 -1.62 3.61 17.75
CA ASN A 25 -1.55 5.00 18.19
C ASN A 25 -0.70 5.80 17.20
N ASP A 26 -1.20 6.94 16.73
CA ASP A 26 -0.56 7.82 15.74
C ASP A 26 0.09 7.08 14.55
N GLY A 27 -0.67 6.14 13.97
CA GLY A 27 -0.24 5.36 12.79
C GLY A 27 0.82 4.29 13.08
N ARG A 28 1.16 4.03 14.34
CA ARG A 28 2.12 3.00 14.76
C ARG A 28 1.44 1.93 15.60
N ILE A 29 1.90 0.68 15.44
CA ILE A 29 1.51 -0.42 16.32
C ILE A 29 2.25 -0.23 17.65
N GLU A 30 1.49 -0.01 18.72
CA GLU A 30 2.00 0.17 20.08
C GLU A 30 2.05 -1.15 20.84
N GLU A 31 1.02 -2.00 20.65
CA GLU A 31 0.89 -3.27 21.36
C GLU A 31 0.12 -4.29 20.51
N ILE A 32 0.47 -5.57 20.65
CA ILE A 32 -0.34 -6.70 20.20
C ILE A 32 -0.60 -7.58 21.43
N ARG A 33 -1.87 -7.75 21.78
CA ARG A 33 -2.29 -8.49 22.99
C ARG A 33 -3.43 -9.45 22.71
N THR A 34 -3.68 -10.39 23.62
CA THR A 34 -4.87 -11.24 23.57
C THR A 34 -6.13 -10.37 23.55
N ALA A 35 -7.07 -10.69 22.66
CA ALA A 35 -8.28 -9.90 22.49
C ALA A 35 -9.10 -9.83 23.77
N SER A 36 -9.52 -8.62 24.15
CA SER A 36 -10.36 -8.41 25.32
C SER A 36 -11.21 -7.15 25.17
N GLY A 37 -12.41 -7.14 25.76
CA GLY A 37 -13.29 -5.97 25.71
C GLY A 37 -13.72 -5.58 24.29
N THR A 38 -13.90 -4.28 24.08
CA THR A 38 -14.36 -3.66 22.83
C THR A 38 -13.20 -3.30 21.89
N CYS A 39 -13.41 -3.44 20.58
CA CYS A 39 -12.53 -2.93 19.54
C CYS A 39 -13.32 -2.04 18.57
N GLU A 40 -12.62 -1.18 17.81
CA GLU A 40 -13.23 -0.30 16.82
C GLU A 40 -13.43 -0.99 15.47
N HIS A 41 -12.55 -1.93 15.10
CA HIS A 41 -12.61 -2.67 13.85
C HIS A 41 -12.32 -4.16 14.06
N GLU A 42 -12.98 -5.01 13.27
CA GLU A 42 -12.75 -6.46 13.28
C GLU A 42 -12.40 -6.95 11.86
N ALA A 43 -11.44 -7.87 11.78
CA ALA A 43 -11.08 -8.56 10.55
C ALA A 43 -10.85 -10.05 10.82
N ALA A 44 -11.31 -10.91 9.91
CA ALA A 44 -11.12 -12.35 10.03
C ALA A 44 -9.63 -12.74 9.96
N CYS A 45 -8.85 -12.02 9.15
CA CYS A 45 -7.42 -12.21 8.97
C CYS A 45 -6.74 -10.85 8.76
N VAL A 46 -5.57 -10.67 9.38
CA VAL A 46 -4.73 -9.49 9.23
C VAL A 46 -3.30 -9.92 8.88
N THR A 47 -2.67 -9.19 7.98
CA THR A 47 -1.25 -9.29 7.62
C THR A 47 -0.60 -7.91 7.71
N PRO A 48 0.74 -7.79 7.72
CA PRO A 48 1.38 -6.52 7.41
C PRO A 48 0.98 -6.07 6.01
N GLY A 49 1.05 -4.77 5.76
CA GLY A 49 0.84 -4.23 4.42
C GLY A 49 1.83 -4.84 3.43
N LEU A 50 1.36 -5.19 2.23
CA LEU A 50 2.20 -5.82 1.23
C LEU A 50 3.21 -4.81 0.64
N VAL A 51 4.35 -5.34 0.20
CA VAL A 51 5.42 -4.57 -0.44
C VAL A 51 5.61 -5.05 -1.88
N ASN A 52 5.63 -4.13 -2.84
CA ASN A 52 6.03 -4.44 -4.21
C ASN A 52 7.34 -3.71 -4.56
N ALA A 53 8.42 -4.49 -4.69
CA ALA A 53 9.77 -3.97 -4.87
C ALA A 53 10.12 -3.58 -6.31
N HIS A 54 9.24 -3.82 -7.28
CA HIS A 54 9.49 -3.51 -8.69
C HIS A 54 8.20 -3.08 -9.38
N VAL A 55 7.97 -1.78 -9.44
CA VAL A 55 6.85 -1.20 -10.20
C VAL A 55 7.31 -0.13 -11.17
N HIS A 56 6.44 0.17 -12.13
CA HIS A 56 6.52 1.32 -13.02
C HIS A 56 5.15 1.98 -13.06
N LEU A 57 4.94 3.01 -12.24
CA LEU A 57 3.62 3.63 -12.05
C LEU A 57 3.09 4.28 -13.33
N GLU A 58 3.97 4.83 -14.17
CA GLU A 58 3.58 5.49 -15.43
C GLU A 58 3.22 4.52 -16.56
N MET A 59 3.45 3.23 -16.38
CA MET A 59 3.20 2.19 -17.37
C MET A 59 1.84 1.51 -17.16
N SER A 60 1.51 0.58 -18.04
CA SER A 60 0.30 -0.24 -17.99
C SER A 60 0.64 -1.71 -18.22
N GLY A 61 -0.28 -2.60 -17.91
CA GLY A 61 -0.17 -4.04 -18.25
C GLY A 61 -0.45 -4.38 -19.71
N GLU A 62 -0.54 -3.40 -20.60
CA GLU A 62 -0.76 -3.61 -22.04
C GLU A 62 0.42 -4.34 -22.71
N PRO A 63 0.18 -5.09 -23.80
CA PRO A 63 1.22 -5.88 -24.48
C PRO A 63 2.45 -5.09 -24.93
N ASP A 64 2.27 -3.82 -25.26
CA ASP A 64 3.36 -2.91 -25.64
C ASP A 64 3.36 -1.65 -24.75
N ALA A 65 3.71 -1.86 -23.50
CA ALA A 65 3.78 -0.79 -22.52
C ALA A 65 4.86 0.27 -22.85
N MET A 66 5.90 -0.10 -23.62
CA MET A 66 6.95 0.84 -24.01
C MET A 66 6.47 1.83 -25.07
N SER A 67 5.78 1.34 -26.11
CA SER A 67 5.14 2.23 -27.09
C SER A 67 4.14 3.17 -26.43
N LEU A 68 3.40 2.70 -25.41
CA LEU A 68 2.49 3.57 -24.66
C LEU A 68 3.22 4.71 -23.94
N VAL A 69 4.39 4.45 -23.34
CA VAL A 69 5.21 5.51 -22.72
C VAL A 69 5.70 6.50 -23.77
N GLN A 70 6.15 6.01 -24.93
CA GLN A 70 6.69 6.84 -26.02
C GLN A 70 5.64 7.71 -26.71
N THR A 71 4.40 7.25 -26.78
CA THR A 71 3.30 7.93 -27.49
C THR A 71 2.43 8.79 -26.60
N THR A 72 2.65 8.78 -25.28
CA THR A 72 1.90 9.60 -24.31
C THR A 72 2.68 10.83 -23.88
N THR A 73 1.94 11.86 -23.49
CA THR A 73 2.51 13.05 -22.87
C THR A 73 2.90 12.77 -21.42
N PRO A 74 3.83 13.55 -20.84
CA PRO A 74 4.16 13.46 -19.41
C PRO A 74 2.92 13.59 -18.50
N ASN A 75 1.99 14.48 -18.84
CA ASN A 75 0.78 14.72 -18.04
C ASN A 75 -0.15 13.49 -18.05
N GLN A 76 -0.29 12.81 -19.19
CA GLN A 76 -1.07 11.57 -19.26
C GLN A 76 -0.43 10.45 -18.43
N ARG A 77 0.90 10.36 -18.44
CA ARG A 77 1.64 9.40 -17.62
C ARG A 77 1.52 9.69 -16.13
N LEU A 78 1.55 10.96 -15.72
CA LEU A 78 1.30 11.37 -14.35
C LEU A 78 -0.09 10.95 -13.86
N LEU A 79 -1.14 11.20 -14.66
CA LEU A 79 -2.50 10.77 -14.33
C LEU A 79 -2.57 9.25 -14.13
N ARG A 80 -1.93 8.48 -15.02
CA ARG A 80 -1.84 7.02 -14.89
C ARG A 80 -1.07 6.60 -13.63
N ALA A 81 0.03 7.27 -13.31
CA ALA A 81 0.81 6.97 -12.12
C ALA A 81 -0.03 7.13 -10.83
N VAL A 82 -0.82 8.19 -10.75
CA VAL A 82 -1.77 8.40 -9.64
C VAL A 82 -2.84 7.29 -9.61
N GLU A 83 -3.40 6.91 -10.75
CA GLU A 83 -4.37 5.82 -10.82
C GLU A 83 -3.78 4.49 -10.38
N ASN A 84 -2.55 4.19 -10.78
CA ASN A 84 -1.86 2.95 -10.43
C ASN A 84 -1.46 2.92 -8.95
N ALA A 85 -1.01 4.03 -8.37
CA ALA A 85 -0.77 4.13 -6.93
C ALA A 85 -2.05 3.82 -6.13
N ARG A 86 -3.21 4.39 -6.54
CA ARG A 86 -4.51 4.08 -5.93
C ARG A 86 -4.93 2.62 -6.09
N LYS A 87 -4.60 1.98 -7.21
CA LYS A 87 -4.86 0.55 -7.42
C LYS A 87 -3.99 -0.30 -6.47
N SER A 88 -2.72 0.06 -6.29
CA SER A 88 -1.80 -0.63 -5.38
C SER A 88 -2.32 -0.64 -3.95
N ILE A 89 -2.69 0.51 -3.39
CA ILE A 89 -3.18 0.57 -2.00
C ILE A 89 -4.50 -0.19 -1.81
N LYS A 90 -5.42 -0.12 -2.79
CA LYS A 90 -6.68 -0.89 -2.77
C LYS A 90 -6.47 -2.40 -2.84
N ALA A 91 -5.35 -2.85 -3.42
CA ALA A 91 -4.96 -4.26 -3.46
C ALA A 91 -4.20 -4.71 -2.20
N GLY A 92 -4.01 -3.82 -1.21
CA GLY A 92 -3.27 -4.12 0.03
C GLY A 92 -1.76 -3.90 -0.08
N VAL A 93 -1.25 -3.36 -1.20
CA VAL A 93 0.15 -2.98 -1.36
C VAL A 93 0.35 -1.57 -0.81
N THR A 94 0.90 -1.49 0.40
CA THR A 94 1.08 -0.24 1.15
C THR A 94 2.43 0.42 0.91
N THR A 95 3.39 -0.31 0.33
CA THR A 95 4.71 0.22 0.01
C THR A 95 5.14 -0.28 -1.36
N ILE A 96 5.59 0.63 -2.20
CA ILE A 96 6.09 0.31 -3.54
C ILE A 96 7.48 0.91 -3.73
N ARG A 97 8.28 0.27 -4.57
CA ARG A 97 9.51 0.86 -5.11
C ARG A 97 9.36 1.00 -6.62
N ASP A 98 9.13 2.23 -7.07
CA ASP A 98 9.20 2.56 -8.48
C ASP A 98 10.67 2.54 -8.92
N VAL A 99 10.97 1.78 -9.98
CA VAL A 99 12.34 1.56 -10.46
C VAL A 99 12.56 2.11 -11.87
N GLY A 100 11.66 2.97 -12.35
CA GLY A 100 11.81 3.61 -13.64
C GLY A 100 10.65 4.56 -13.92
N SER A 101 10.92 5.85 -13.74
CA SER A 101 9.98 6.93 -13.96
C SER A 101 10.60 8.04 -14.80
N SER A 102 9.83 8.54 -15.77
CA SER A 102 10.19 9.71 -16.56
C SER A 102 9.81 11.00 -15.83
N ASN A 103 10.53 12.10 -16.12
CA ASN A 103 10.15 13.46 -15.72
C ASN A 103 9.81 13.63 -14.23
N CYS A 104 10.48 12.91 -13.33
CA CYS A 104 10.23 12.94 -11.89
C CYS A 104 8.79 12.57 -11.48
N ILE A 105 8.03 11.87 -12.33
CA ILE A 105 6.62 11.54 -12.05
C ILE A 105 6.46 10.73 -10.76
N ALA A 106 7.26 9.69 -10.53
CA ALA A 106 7.14 8.88 -9.31
C ALA A 106 7.48 9.68 -8.03
N PRO A 107 8.58 10.46 -7.98
CA PRO A 107 8.81 11.43 -6.90
C PRO A 107 7.65 12.41 -6.69
N ASP A 108 7.12 13.03 -7.76
CA ASP A 108 6.01 13.99 -7.63
C ASP A 108 4.74 13.35 -7.07
N VAL A 109 4.47 12.08 -7.43
CA VAL A 109 3.36 11.30 -6.86
C VAL A 109 3.63 10.96 -5.40
N HIS A 110 4.85 10.58 -5.04
CA HIS A 110 5.25 10.31 -3.65
C HIS A 110 5.01 11.53 -2.76
N ASP A 111 5.54 12.69 -3.15
CA ASP A 111 5.42 13.93 -2.39
C ASP A 111 3.95 14.37 -2.28
N ALA A 112 3.15 14.17 -3.35
CA ALA A 112 1.72 14.44 -3.31
C ALA A 112 0.94 13.52 -2.34
N ILE A 113 1.38 12.27 -2.16
CA ILE A 113 0.82 11.35 -1.16
C ILE A 113 1.26 11.78 0.25
N GLU A 114 2.53 12.10 0.46
CA GLU A 114 3.04 12.58 1.76
C GLU A 114 2.36 13.88 2.23
N GLU A 115 2.06 14.78 1.30
CA GLU A 115 1.31 16.01 1.55
C GLU A 115 -0.21 15.79 1.71
N GLY A 116 -0.71 14.57 1.49
CA GLY A 116 -2.13 14.23 1.58
C GLY A 116 -3.00 14.84 0.46
N ARG A 117 -2.40 15.29 -0.65
CA ARG A 117 -3.14 15.81 -1.82
C ARG A 117 -3.87 14.71 -2.58
N ILE A 118 -3.30 13.51 -2.57
CA ILE A 118 -3.89 12.29 -3.14
C ILE A 118 -3.72 11.14 -2.14
N PRO A 119 -4.69 10.22 -2.07
CA PRO A 119 -4.64 9.07 -1.16
C PRO A 119 -3.69 7.98 -1.66
#